data_AF-A0A8R7TWJ3-F1
#
_entry.id   AF-A0A8R7TWJ3-F1
#
_cell.length_a   1.000
_cell.length_b   1.000
_cell.length_c   1.000
_cell.angle_alpha   90.00
_cell.angle_beta   90.00
_cell.angle_gamma   90.00
#
_symmetry.space_group_name_H-M   'P 1'
#
loop_
_entity.id
_entity.type
_entity.pdbx_description
1 polymer ?
#
loop_
_entity_poly.entity_id
_entity_poly.type
_entity_poly.pdbx_seq_one_letter_code
_entity_poly.pdbx_strand_id
1 'polypeptide(L)'
;MVPRAQTFAWGLLHRALPIGKRASKFSKHIVGECVRCATLEDEMHMFFLCHFSKAAWFFSPWFIRTEVIAANHHSTPQIIQALLTSAHPYIKVTSLYTFWSIWKARNDALFGRKFCKPSQVFSIANAIMQDSKLEDMFLTPHEHRCTRSVDQHVVPQRDIFLLAGNAIFCDAA
;
A
#
# COMPACT_ATOMS: atom_id res chain seq x y z
N MET A 1 8.96 -0.06 8.12
CA MET A 1 7.61 -0.03 7.49
C MET A 1 6.89 -1.31 7.85
N VAL A 2 5.61 -1.25 8.25
CA VAL A 2 4.86 -2.48 8.63
C VAL A 2 4.80 -3.48 7.46
N PRO A 3 4.90 -4.81 7.71
CA PRO A 3 4.99 -5.83 6.65
C PRO A 3 3.85 -5.75 5.61
N ARG A 4 2.62 -5.51 6.06
CA ARG A 4 1.45 -5.38 5.17
C ARG A 4 1.58 -4.21 4.19
N ALA A 5 2.12 -3.08 4.65
CA ALA A 5 2.35 -1.91 3.81
C ALA A 5 3.51 -2.15 2.82
N GLN A 6 4.51 -2.96 3.19
CA GLN A 6 5.59 -3.37 2.29
C GLN A 6 5.06 -4.27 1.16
N THR A 7 4.26 -5.29 1.49
CA THR A 7 3.62 -6.16 0.48
C THR A 7 2.74 -5.35 -0.46
N PHE A 8 2.00 -4.38 0.08
CA PHE A 8 1.24 -3.44 -0.74
C PHE A 8 2.10 -2.60 -1.65
N ALA A 9 3.20 -2.04 -1.15
CA ALA A 9 4.10 -1.22 -1.93
C ALA A 9 4.67 -1.98 -3.12
N TRP A 10 5.10 -3.22 -2.87
CA TRP A 10 5.51 -4.14 -3.92
C TRP A 10 4.37 -4.36 -4.93
N GLY A 11 3.16 -4.67 -4.46
CA GLY A 11 2.01 -4.87 -5.34
C GLY A 11 1.62 -3.63 -6.15
N LEU A 12 1.77 -2.43 -5.57
CA LEU A 12 1.53 -1.15 -6.24
C LEU A 12 2.54 -0.93 -7.38
N LEU A 13 3.82 -1.13 -7.09
CA LEU A 13 4.90 -0.92 -8.06
C LEU A 13 4.89 -1.96 -9.20
N HIS A 14 4.51 -3.20 -8.88
CA HIS A 14 4.46 -4.29 -9.86
C HIS A 14 3.08 -4.48 -10.52
N ARG A 15 2.13 -3.56 -10.33
CA ARG A 15 0.77 -3.65 -10.89
C ARG A 15 0.10 -5.00 -10.54
N ALA A 16 0.28 -5.45 -9.30
CA ALA A 16 -0.23 -6.72 -8.79
C ALA A 16 -1.38 -6.53 -7.77
N LEU A 17 -1.86 -5.29 -7.56
CA LEU A 17 -2.99 -5.05 -6.66
C LEU A 17 -4.30 -5.68 -7.18
N PRO A 18 -5.13 -6.29 -6.31
CA PRO A 18 -6.46 -6.78 -6.70
C PRO A 18 -7.44 -5.61 -6.81
N ILE A 19 -7.54 -5.04 -8.01
CA ILE A 19 -8.40 -3.89 -8.32
C ILE A 19 -9.58 -4.36 -9.16
N GLY A 20 -10.74 -3.71 -9.04
CA GLY A 20 -11.99 -4.07 -9.72
C GLY A 20 -11.82 -4.50 -11.17
N LYS A 21 -11.28 -3.64 -12.05
CA LYS A 21 -11.07 -3.94 -13.48
C LYS A 21 -10.17 -5.16 -13.74
N ARG A 22 -9.22 -5.46 -12.84
CA ARG A 22 -8.33 -6.62 -12.95
C ARG A 22 -9.00 -7.87 -12.41
N ALA A 23 -9.59 -7.77 -11.22
CA ALA A 23 -10.20 -8.87 -10.50
C ALA A 23 -11.46 -9.39 -11.20
N SER A 24 -12.27 -8.51 -11.80
CA SER A 24 -13.48 -8.89 -12.55
C SER A 24 -13.20 -9.76 -13.78
N LYS A 25 -11.96 -9.76 -14.30
CA LYS A 25 -11.55 -10.66 -15.39
C LYS A 25 -11.48 -12.13 -14.97
N PHE A 26 -11.31 -12.39 -13.67
CA PHE A 26 -11.12 -13.73 -13.13
C PHE A 26 -12.40 -14.31 -12.51
N SER A 27 -13.40 -13.47 -12.20
CA SER A 27 -14.68 -13.93 -11.66
C SER A 27 -15.82 -12.99 -12.02
N LYS A 28 -16.90 -13.56 -12.54
CA LYS A 28 -18.17 -12.86 -12.83
C LYS A 28 -18.85 -12.27 -11.59
N HIS A 29 -18.46 -12.72 -10.40
CA HIS A 29 -19.01 -12.24 -9.13
C HIS A 29 -18.31 -10.97 -8.62
N ILE A 30 -17.19 -10.58 -9.24
CA ILE A 30 -16.44 -9.38 -8.88
C ILE A 30 -16.88 -8.24 -9.78
N VAL A 31 -17.52 -7.25 -9.15
CA VAL A 31 -17.90 -5.98 -9.76
C VAL A 31 -16.62 -5.19 -10.10
N GLY A 32 -16.50 -4.76 -11.35
CA GLY A 32 -15.30 -4.05 -11.85
C GLY A 32 -15.30 -2.56 -11.50
N GLU A 33 -16.46 -2.05 -11.09
CA GLU A 33 -16.74 -0.67 -10.76
C GLU A 33 -16.37 -0.33 -9.31
N CYS A 34 -16.01 0.94 -9.08
CA CYS A 34 -15.69 1.44 -7.77
C CYS A 34 -16.93 1.40 -6.86
N VAL A 35 -16.77 0.83 -5.66
CA VAL A 35 -17.84 0.73 -4.64
C VAL A 35 -18.41 2.09 -4.20
N ARG A 36 -17.72 3.20 -4.49
CA ARG A 36 -18.12 4.55 -4.06
C ARG A 36 -18.81 5.38 -5.14
N CYS A 37 -18.37 5.27 -6.39
CA CYS A 37 -18.87 6.11 -7.49
C CYS A 37 -19.28 5.35 -8.75
N ALA A 38 -19.27 4.00 -8.71
CA ALA A 38 -19.76 3.13 -9.79
C ALA A 38 -19.08 3.30 -11.17
N THR A 39 -17.94 3.98 -11.23
CA THR A 39 -17.10 4.05 -12.43
C THR A 39 -16.11 2.90 -12.46
N LEU A 40 -15.66 2.47 -13.64
CA LEU A 40 -14.66 1.40 -13.79
C LEU A 40 -13.43 1.67 -12.92
N GLU A 41 -13.11 0.72 -12.03
CA GLU A 41 -12.03 0.86 -11.06
C GLU A 41 -10.72 0.33 -11.63
N ASP A 42 -9.82 1.22 -12.03
CA ASP A 42 -8.41 0.91 -12.29
C ASP A 42 -7.49 1.62 -11.28
N GLU A 43 -6.17 1.46 -11.42
CA GLU A 43 -5.18 2.05 -10.51
C GLU A 43 -5.29 3.58 -10.45
N MET A 44 -5.49 4.22 -11.61
CA MET A 44 -5.64 5.67 -11.72
C MET A 44 -6.91 6.14 -11.02
N HIS A 45 -8.01 5.45 -11.28
CA HIS A 45 -9.27 5.73 -10.63
C HIS A 45 -9.17 5.59 -9.12
N MET A 46 -8.69 4.45 -8.64
CA MET A 46 -8.63 4.13 -7.22
C MET A 46 -7.78 5.13 -6.43
N PHE A 47 -6.64 5.57 -6.97
CA PHE A 47 -5.72 6.44 -6.23
C PHE A 47 -5.90 7.93 -6.48
N PHE A 48 -6.44 8.35 -7.64
CA PHE A 48 -6.36 9.77 -8.05
C PHE A 48 -7.65 10.37 -8.61
N LEU A 49 -8.54 9.57 -9.22
CA LEU A 49 -9.71 10.14 -9.93
C LEU A 49 -11.04 9.91 -9.19
N CYS A 50 -11.12 8.87 -8.34
CA CYS A 50 -12.27 8.64 -7.48
C CYS A 50 -12.53 9.88 -6.62
N HIS A 51 -13.81 10.29 -6.49
CA HIS A 51 -14.20 11.44 -5.67
C HIS A 51 -13.68 11.35 -4.22
N PHE A 52 -13.64 10.14 -3.65
CA PHE A 52 -13.07 9.89 -2.33
C PHE A 52 -11.57 10.16 -2.31
N SER A 53 -10.82 9.64 -3.28
CA SER A 53 -9.37 9.78 -3.34
C SER A 53 -8.95 11.21 -3.61
N LYS A 54 -9.65 11.92 -4.52
CA LYS A 54 -9.47 13.37 -4.73
C LYS A 54 -9.65 14.14 -3.43
N ALA A 55 -10.73 13.88 -2.70
CA ALA A 55 -10.99 14.53 -1.42
C ALA A 55 -9.93 14.17 -0.36
N ALA A 56 -9.41 12.94 -0.36
CA ALA A 56 -8.40 12.51 0.60
C ALA A 56 -7.06 13.22 0.37
N TRP A 57 -6.65 13.35 -0.89
CA TRP A 57 -5.45 14.11 -1.27
C TRP A 57 -5.60 15.62 -1.10
N PHE A 58 -6.80 16.16 -1.27
CA PHE A 58 -7.07 17.58 -1.05
C PHE A 58 -7.15 17.94 0.44
N PHE A 59 -7.35 16.96 1.32
CA PHE A 59 -7.41 17.22 2.76
C PHE A 59 -6.02 17.59 3.33
N SER A 60 -6.03 18.23 4.48
CA SER A 60 -4.81 18.55 5.23
C SER A 60 -4.01 17.28 5.53
N PRO A 61 -2.67 17.29 5.35
CA PRO A 61 -1.81 18.45 5.10
C PRO A 61 -1.43 18.62 3.63
N TRP A 62 -1.97 17.82 2.72
CA TRP A 62 -1.48 17.75 1.34
C TRP A 62 -2.04 18.87 0.47
N PHE A 63 -3.35 19.13 0.52
CA PHE A 63 -4.00 20.13 -0.37
C PHE A 63 -3.72 19.89 -1.86
N ILE A 64 -3.58 18.61 -2.26
CA ILE A 64 -3.24 18.22 -3.62
C ILE A 64 -4.52 17.95 -4.42
N ARG A 65 -4.65 18.63 -5.56
CA ARG A 65 -5.66 18.36 -6.58
C ARG A 65 -5.16 17.31 -7.56
N THR A 66 -5.42 16.04 -7.28
CA THR A 66 -4.89 14.92 -8.08
C THR A 66 -5.42 14.88 -9.50
N GLU A 67 -6.60 15.43 -9.76
CA GLU A 67 -7.15 15.58 -11.11
C GLU A 67 -6.31 16.48 -12.02
N VAL A 68 -5.66 17.51 -11.46
CA VAL A 68 -4.77 18.41 -12.22
C VAL A 68 -3.48 17.68 -12.61
N ILE A 69 -2.95 16.86 -11.70
CA ILE A 69 -1.76 16.05 -11.95
C ILE A 69 -2.10 14.96 -12.99
N ALA A 70 -3.25 14.29 -12.81
CA ALA A 70 -3.70 13.24 -13.71
C ALA A 70 -4.08 13.73 -15.13
N ALA A 71 -4.27 15.04 -15.33
CA ALA A 71 -4.43 15.61 -16.66
C ALA A 71 -3.15 15.50 -17.52
N ASN A 72 -1.98 15.52 -16.88
CA ASN A 72 -0.68 15.50 -17.55
C ASN A 72 0.05 14.14 -17.41
N HIS A 73 -0.49 13.22 -16.63
CA HIS A 73 0.11 11.92 -16.34
C HIS A 73 -0.95 10.81 -16.43
N HIS A 74 -0.66 9.76 -17.20
CA HIS A 74 -1.64 8.73 -17.56
C HIS A 74 -1.38 7.39 -16.87
N SER A 75 -0.47 7.33 -15.92
CA SER A 75 -0.19 6.11 -15.15
C SER A 75 0.17 6.41 -13.70
N THR A 76 -0.15 5.45 -12.83
CA THR A 76 0.15 5.55 -11.39
C THR A 76 1.63 5.79 -11.10
N PRO A 77 2.59 5.10 -11.76
CA PRO A 77 4.01 5.40 -11.57
C PRO A 77 4.41 6.83 -11.96
N GLN A 78 3.84 7.37 -13.05
CA GLN A 78 4.11 8.76 -13.46
C GLN A 78 3.61 9.77 -12.43
N ILE A 79 2.42 9.57 -11.87
CA ILE A 79 1.88 10.45 -10.82
C ILE A 79 2.71 10.32 -9.54
N ILE A 80 3.08 9.10 -9.12
CA ILE A 80 3.94 8.88 -7.95
C ILE A 80 5.28 9.61 -8.14
N GLN A 81 5.89 9.48 -9.32
CA GLN A 81 7.12 10.18 -9.64
C GLN A 81 6.93 11.70 -9.55
N ALA A 82 5.89 12.25 -10.18
CA ALA A 82 5.58 13.68 -10.16
C ALA A 82 5.38 14.20 -8.74
N LEU A 83 4.67 13.45 -7.90
CA LEU A 83 4.47 13.77 -6.48
C LEU A 83 5.80 13.80 -5.73
N LEU A 84 6.64 12.77 -5.88
CA LEU A 84 7.93 12.69 -5.19
C LEU A 84 8.92 13.78 -5.65
N THR A 85 8.80 14.27 -6.89
CA THR A 85 9.64 15.37 -7.42
C THR A 85 9.06 16.77 -7.21
N SER A 86 7.82 16.90 -6.74
CA SER A 86 7.07 18.17 -6.67
C SER A 86 7.60 19.20 -5.67
N ALA A 87 8.71 18.92 -4.98
CA ALA A 87 9.23 19.71 -3.84
C ALA A 87 8.18 20.01 -2.75
N HIS A 88 7.06 19.28 -2.73
CA HIS A 88 5.95 19.52 -1.81
C HIS A 88 6.35 19.13 -0.38
N PRO A 89 6.15 20.01 0.62
CA PRO A 89 6.71 19.82 1.97
C PRO A 89 6.23 18.56 2.69
N TYR A 90 5.01 18.11 2.38
CA TYR A 90 4.37 16.93 2.97
C TYR A 90 4.46 15.66 2.12
N ILE A 91 5.05 15.72 0.92
CA ILE A 91 5.22 14.52 0.09
C ILE A 91 6.62 13.96 0.28
N LYS A 92 6.68 12.70 0.72
CA LYS A 92 7.91 11.94 0.98
C LYS A 92 7.66 10.47 0.64
N VAL A 93 8.69 9.63 0.76
CA VAL A 93 8.51 8.17 0.63
C VAL A 93 7.46 7.63 1.60
N THR A 94 7.33 8.24 2.78
CA THR A 94 6.28 7.90 3.77
C THR A 94 4.85 8.18 3.29
N SER A 95 4.66 8.97 2.22
CA SER A 95 3.35 9.15 1.58
C SER A 95 2.78 7.83 1.03
N LEU A 96 3.59 6.79 0.90
CA LEU A 96 3.16 5.42 0.62
C LEU A 96 2.14 4.89 1.64
N TYR A 97 2.17 5.36 2.89
CA TYR A 97 1.13 5.05 3.88
C TYR A 97 -0.22 5.68 3.54
N THR A 98 -0.26 6.79 2.82
CA THR A 98 -1.49 7.38 2.28
C THR A 98 -2.08 6.49 1.19
N PHE A 99 -1.25 6.03 0.26
CA PHE A 99 -1.67 5.06 -0.75
C PHE A 99 -2.25 3.80 -0.12
N TRP A 100 -1.56 3.24 0.88
CA TRP A 100 -2.08 2.11 1.66
C TRP A 100 -3.42 2.42 2.33
N SER A 101 -3.56 3.59 2.94
CA SER A 101 -4.78 4.00 3.63
C SER A 101 -5.97 4.16 2.69
N ILE A 102 -5.76 4.67 1.47
CA ILE A 102 -6.79 4.74 0.42
C ILE A 102 -7.19 3.33 -0.04
N TRP A 103 -6.21 2.46 -0.30
CA TRP A 103 -6.47 1.07 -0.67
C TRP A 103 -7.23 0.31 0.44
N LYS A 104 -6.83 0.50 1.69
CA LYS A 104 -7.49 -0.10 2.85
C LYS A 104 -8.92 0.41 2.99
N ALA A 105 -9.15 1.72 2.88
CA ALA A 105 -10.48 2.32 2.89
C ALA A 105 -11.40 1.78 1.78
N ARG A 106 -10.84 1.50 0.60
CA ARG A 106 -11.56 0.85 -0.50
C ARG A 106 -11.95 -0.58 -0.14
N ASN A 107 -11.02 -1.37 0.38
CA ASN A 107 -11.30 -2.76 0.75
C ASN A 107 -12.29 -2.90 1.91
N ASP A 108 -12.19 -2.01 2.91
CA ASP A 108 -13.13 -1.99 4.03
C ASP A 108 -14.55 -1.64 3.54
N ALA A 109 -14.69 -0.75 2.55
CA ALA A 109 -15.97 -0.45 1.92
C ALA A 109 -16.50 -1.63 1.08
N LEU A 110 -15.62 -2.31 0.34
CA LEU A 110 -16.02 -3.43 -0.53
C LEU A 110 -16.46 -4.66 0.27
N PHE A 111 -15.63 -5.12 1.20
CA PHE A 111 -15.83 -6.38 1.92
C PHE A 111 -16.52 -6.21 3.27
N GLY A 112 -16.27 -5.10 3.94
CA GLY A 112 -16.81 -4.83 5.28
C GLY A 112 -18.01 -3.88 5.30
N ARG A 113 -18.37 -3.27 4.17
CA ARG A 113 -19.34 -2.15 4.09
C ARG A 113 -19.03 -1.01 5.06
N LYS A 114 -17.75 -0.85 5.43
CA LYS A 114 -17.26 0.19 6.33
C LYS A 114 -16.71 1.35 5.53
N PHE A 115 -17.40 2.48 5.56
CA PHE A 115 -17.00 3.69 4.86
C PHE A 115 -16.33 4.66 5.83
N CYS A 116 -15.09 5.06 5.55
CA CYS A 116 -14.45 6.19 6.20
C CYS A 116 -14.63 7.49 5.41
N LYS A 117 -14.46 8.62 6.11
CA LYS A 117 -14.40 9.96 5.52
C LYS A 117 -13.02 10.21 4.93
N PRO A 118 -12.90 10.98 3.83
CA PRO A 118 -11.60 11.32 3.24
C PRO A 118 -10.63 11.96 4.24
N SER A 119 -11.14 12.77 5.17
CA SER A 119 -10.36 13.41 6.23
C SER A 119 -9.63 12.45 7.17
N GLN A 120 -10.10 11.20 7.28
CA GLN A 120 -9.49 10.19 8.15
C GLN A 120 -8.26 9.52 7.53
N VAL A 121 -8.05 9.65 6.21
CA VAL A 121 -6.96 8.98 5.50
C VAL A 121 -5.60 9.40 6.05
N PHE A 122 -5.39 10.70 6.30
CA PHE A 122 -4.14 11.19 6.87
C PHE A 122 -3.91 10.68 8.30
N SER A 123 -4.94 10.72 9.14
CA SER A 123 -4.85 10.23 10.52
C SER A 123 -4.46 8.75 10.58
N ILE A 124 -5.08 7.93 9.71
CA ILE A 124 -4.75 6.50 9.60
C ILE A 124 -3.32 6.30 9.10
N ALA A 125 -2.91 7.03 8.06
CA ALA A 125 -1.55 6.95 7.52
C ALA A 125 -0.49 7.32 8.57
N ASN A 126 -0.75 8.36 9.36
CA ASN A 126 0.16 8.79 10.42
C ASN A 126 0.23 7.82 11.59
N ALA A 127 -0.90 7.26 12.02
CA ALA A 127 -0.92 6.27 13.09
C ALA A 127 -0.05 5.06 12.71
N ILE A 128 -0.24 4.52 11.50
CA ILE A 128 0.56 3.39 10.99
C ILE A 128 2.05 3.76 10.89
N MET A 129 2.35 4.98 10.44
CA MET A 129 3.73 5.46 10.37
C MET A 129 4.37 5.53 11.76
N GLN A 130 3.66 6.05 12.76
CA GLN A 130 4.16 6.16 14.14
C GLN A 130 4.36 4.77 14.76
N ASP A 131 3.39 3.88 14.61
CA ASP A 131 3.49 2.50 15.09
C ASP A 131 4.69 1.79 14.48
N SER A 132 4.92 1.94 13.16
CA SER A 132 6.08 1.36 12.49
C SER A 132 7.42 1.88 13.02
N LYS A 133 7.49 3.16 13.41
CA LYS A 133 8.71 3.74 13.98
C LYS A 133 8.97 3.21 15.38
N LEU A 134 7.91 3.01 16.17
CA LEU A 134 8.02 2.42 17.50
C LEU A 134 8.52 0.99 17.40
N GLU A 135 7.93 0.16 16.52
CA GLU A 135 8.40 -1.21 16.26
C GLU A 135 9.88 -1.25 15.83
N ASP A 136 10.28 -0.39 14.89
CA ASP A 136 11.67 -0.32 14.44
C ASP A 136 12.63 0.04 15.61
N MET A 137 12.22 0.93 16.52
CA MET A 137 13.00 1.27 17.73
C MET A 137 13.14 0.11 18.72
N PHE A 138 12.10 -0.71 18.89
CA PHE A 138 12.15 -1.87 19.80
C PHE A 138 12.93 -3.04 19.20
N LEU A 139 13.06 -3.10 17.88
CA LEU A 139 13.74 -4.17 17.15
C LEU A 139 15.21 -3.88 16.84
N THR A 140 15.73 -2.65 17.05
CA THR A 140 17.18 -2.42 16.94
C THR A 140 17.91 -3.07 18.13
N PRO A 141 18.73 -4.11 17.93
CA PRO A 141 19.55 -4.64 18.99
C PRO A 141 20.62 -3.61 19.34
N HIS A 142 20.86 -3.41 20.64
CA HIS A 142 22.01 -2.67 21.14
C HIS A 142 23.29 -3.31 20.54
N GLU A 143 23.90 -2.67 19.53
CA GLU A 143 25.13 -3.17 18.93
C GLU A 143 26.25 -3.14 19.97
N HIS A 144 26.55 -4.30 20.55
CA HIS A 144 27.84 -4.57 21.16
C HIS A 144 28.56 -5.64 20.34
N ARG A 145 29.39 -5.14 19.42
CA ARG A 145 30.76 -5.61 19.13
C ARG A 145 30.93 -7.13 19.02
N CYS A 146 31.00 -7.63 17.80
CA CYS A 146 31.95 -8.71 17.51
C CYS A 146 32.48 -8.60 16.08
N THR A 147 33.69 -8.07 15.97
CA THR A 147 34.58 -8.26 14.82
C THR A 147 34.83 -9.76 14.65
N ARG A 148 34.46 -10.36 13.52
CA ARG A 148 35.09 -11.61 13.08
C ARG A 148 35.34 -11.62 11.57
N SER A 149 36.59 -11.95 11.32
CA SER A 149 37.27 -12.28 10.08
C SER A 149 36.48 -13.22 9.18
N VAL A 150 36.69 -12.99 7.89
CA VAL A 150 36.44 -13.91 6.79
C VAL A 150 37.07 -15.26 7.10
N ASP A 151 36.29 -16.34 6.99
CA ASP A 151 36.79 -17.63 6.54
C ASP A 151 35.66 -18.39 5.83
N GLN A 152 35.94 -18.71 4.56
CA GLN A 152 35.14 -19.60 3.72
C GLN A 152 35.36 -21.04 4.18
N HIS A 153 34.32 -21.86 4.32
CA HIS A 153 34.38 -23.29 3.95
C HIS A 153 32.99 -23.97 3.97
N VAL A 154 32.60 -24.48 2.79
CA VAL A 154 32.02 -25.80 2.47
C VAL A 154 30.65 -26.23 3.04
N VAL A 155 29.75 -26.56 2.11
CA VAL A 155 28.44 -27.25 2.27
C VAL A 155 28.65 -28.75 2.53
N PRO A 156 27.80 -29.41 3.35
CA PRO A 156 27.01 -30.50 2.77
C PRO A 156 25.54 -30.57 3.26
N GLN A 157 24.76 -31.19 2.38
CA GLN A 157 23.32 -31.41 2.32
C GLN A 157 22.82 -32.51 3.29
N ARG A 158 21.62 -32.37 3.88
CA ARG A 158 20.79 -33.48 4.39
C ARG A 158 19.28 -33.15 4.41
N ASP A 159 18.51 -34.17 4.07
CA ASP A 159 17.08 -34.21 3.79
C ASP A 159 16.12 -34.06 4.98
N ILE A 160 14.94 -33.54 4.63
CA ILE A 160 13.57 -33.91 5.06
C ILE A 160 13.35 -34.26 6.54
N PHE A 161 12.54 -33.45 7.24
CA PHE A 161 11.44 -33.98 8.07
C PHE A 161 10.28 -32.99 8.16
N LEU A 162 9.08 -33.53 7.97
CA LEU A 162 7.77 -32.91 8.04
C LEU A 162 7.53 -32.22 9.38
N LEU A 163 7.10 -30.96 9.35
CA LEU A 163 6.22 -30.41 10.37
C LEU A 163 4.98 -29.83 9.70
N ALA A 164 3.88 -30.51 10.02
CA ALA A 164 2.52 -30.24 9.64
C ALA A 164 2.12 -28.78 9.87
N GLY A 165 1.44 -28.24 8.86
CA GLY A 165 0.16 -27.55 9.05
C GLY A 165 0.17 -26.30 9.91
N ASN A 166 0.51 -25.17 9.31
CA ASN A 166 -0.21 -23.93 9.59
C ASN A 166 -0.91 -23.51 8.30
N ALA A 167 -2.22 -23.66 8.30
CA ALA A 167 -3.08 -23.18 7.23
C ALA A 167 -2.89 -21.67 7.09
N ILE A 168 -2.22 -21.26 6.02
CA ILE A 168 -2.19 -19.87 5.57
C ILE A 168 -3.56 -19.63 4.93
N PHE A 169 -4.57 -19.35 5.76
CA PHE A 169 -5.77 -18.67 5.30
C PHE A 169 -5.41 -17.21 5.05
N CYS A 170 -4.85 -16.93 3.87
CA CYS A 170 -4.94 -15.61 3.27
C CYS A 170 -6.37 -15.50 2.73
N ASP A 171 -7.29 -15.03 3.57
CA ASP A 171 -8.69 -14.80 3.21
C ASP A 171 -8.80 -13.98 1.92
N ALA A 172 -9.06 -14.71 0.83
CA ALA A 172 -9.52 -14.24 -0.44
C ALA A 172 -10.62 -15.22 -0.88
N ALA A 173 -11.84 -14.70 -0.98
CA ALA A 173 -12.86 -15.25 -1.86
C ALA A 173 -12.55 -14.84 -3.30
#